data_AF-A0A948C708-F1
#
_entry.id   AF-A0A948C708-F1
#
_cell.length_a   1.000
_cell.length_b   1.000
_cell.length_c   1.000
_cell.angle_alpha   90.00
_cell.angle_beta   90.00
_cell.angle_gamma   90.00
#
_symmetry.space_group_name_H-M   'P 1'
#
loop_
_entity.id
_entity.type
_entity.pdbx_description
1 polymer ?
#
loop_
_entity_poly.entity_id
_entity_poly.type
_entity_poly.pdbx_seq_one_letter_code
_entity_poly.pdbx_strand_id
1 'polypeptide(L)' 'MYSNTLKEIKSNGHMNPTAVVETAIENAAPTMMIKSKRLGGSIYQVPVEVKPHKRFFYSVKWILDATRAKK' A
#
# COMPACT_ATOMS: atom_id res chain seq x y z
N MET A 1 4.35 -3.60 19.42
CA MET A 1 3.89 -2.59 18.44
C MET A 1 2.67 -3.10 17.68
N TYR A 2 2.79 -4.12 16.81
CA TYR A 2 1.66 -4.70 16.07
C TYR A 2 0.53 -5.27 16.96
N SER A 3 0.88 -5.98 18.03
CA SER A 3 -0.11 -6.48 19.00
C SER A 3 -0.89 -5.37 19.72
N ASN A 4 -0.30 -4.18 19.86
CA ASN A 4 -0.95 -3.04 20.52
C ASN A 4 -1.92 -2.35 19.55
N THR A 5 -1.53 -2.18 18.28
CA THR A 5 -2.41 -1.60 17.25
C THR A 5 -3.65 -2.47 17.02
N LEU A 6 -3.51 -3.81 17.06
CA LEU A 6 -4.68 -4.70 16.95
C LEU A 6 -5.65 -4.56 18.12
N LYS A 7 -5.13 -4.34 19.34
CA LYS A 7 -5.97 -4.08 20.52
C LYS A 7 -6.70 -2.74 20.41
N GLU A 8 -6.03 -1.71 19.89
CA GLU A 8 -6.61 -0.40 19.64
C GLU A 8 -7.72 -0.45 18.59
N ILE A 9 -7.49 -1.14 17.46
CA ILE A 9 -8.50 -1.38 16.43
C ILE A 9 -9.71 -2.12 17.02
N LYS A 10 -9.48 -3.12 17.87
CA LYS A 10 -10.56 -3.84 18.57
C LYS A 10 -11.32 -2.93 19.55
N SER A 11 -10.62 -2.04 20.26
CA SER A 11 -11.22 -1.05 21.15
C SER A 11 -12.10 -0.05 20.39
N ASN A 12 -11.79 0.24 19.14
CA ASN A 12 -12.57 1.12 18.25
C ASN A 12 -13.84 0.44 17.68
N GLY A 13 -14.17 -0.78 18.12
CA GLY A 13 -15.42 -1.46 17.76
C GLY A 13 -15.31 -2.47 16.61
N HIS A 14 -14.10 -2.71 16.08
CA HIS A 14 -13.92 -3.71 15.04
C HIS A 14 -13.77 -5.13 15.64
N MET A 15 -14.72 -6.01 15.33
CA MET A 15 -14.76 -7.38 15.85
C MET A 15 -13.55 -8.23 15.44
N ASN A 16 -13.04 -8.04 14.22
CA ASN A 16 -11.88 -8.77 13.70
C ASN A 16 -10.79 -7.77 13.24
N PRO A 17 -9.86 -7.38 14.12
CA PRO A 17 -8.83 -6.40 13.78
C PRO A 17 -7.83 -6.92 12.73
N THR A 18 -7.64 -8.24 12.62
CA THR A 18 -6.77 -8.84 11.60
C THR A 18 -7.36 -8.65 10.20
N ALA A 19 -8.65 -8.95 10.03
CA ALA A 19 -9.34 -8.76 8.75
C ALA A 19 -9.31 -7.29 8.30
N VAL A 20 -9.45 -6.33 9.23
CA VAL A 20 -9.33 -4.90 8.91
C VAL A 20 -7.97 -4.56 8.32
N VAL A 21 -6.88 -5.11 8.89
CA VAL A 21 -5.53 -4.89 8.37
C VAL A 21 -5.35 -5.53 6.99
N GLU A 22 -5.88 -6.73 6.77
CA GLU A 22 -5.87 -7.41 5.47
C GLU A 22 -6.58 -6.57 4.40
N THR A 23 -7.81 -6.13 4.68
CA THR A 23 -8.57 -5.25 3.77
C THR A 23 -7.85 -3.92 3.51
N ALA A 24 -7.19 -3.35 4.51
CA ALA A 24 -6.41 -2.13 4.33
C ALA A 24 -5.21 -2.34 3.38
N ILE A 25 -4.53 -3.49 3.47
CA ILE A 25 -3.42 -3.85 2.58
C ILE A 25 -3.91 -4.05 1.15
N GLU A 26 -5.05 -4.71 0.97
CA GLU A 26 -5.68 -4.91 -0.34
C GLU A 26 -6.08 -3.58 -0.99
N ASN A 27 -6.71 -2.68 -0.23
CA ASN A 27 -7.09 -1.36 -0.72
C ASN A 27 -5.89 -0.48 -1.10
N ALA A 28 -4.78 -0.61 -0.37
CA ALA A 28 -3.54 0.10 -0.67
C ALA A 28 -2.73 -0.54 -1.82
N ALA A 29 -3.12 -1.71 -2.33
CA ALA A 29 -2.36 -2.42 -3.35
C ALA A 29 -2.53 -1.79 -4.74
N PRO A 30 -1.44 -1.30 -5.37
CA PRO A 30 -1.53 -0.74 -6.70
C PRO A 30 -1.68 -1.84 -7.76
N THR A 31 -2.56 -1.61 -8.73
CA THR A 31 -2.72 -2.47 -9.91
C THR A 31 -1.81 -2.05 -11.07
N MET A 32 -1.56 -0.74 -11.21
CA MET A 32 -0.75 -0.17 -12.28
C MET A 32 0.33 0.76 -11.72
N MET A 33 1.49 0.76 -12.36
CA MET A 33 2.58 1.68 -12.09
C MET A 33 3.02 2.38 -13.37
N ILE A 34 3.67 3.52 -13.20
CA ILE A 34 4.25 4.26 -14.30
C ILE A 34 5.74 3.92 -14.40
N LYS A 35 6.22 3.65 -15.61
CA LYS A 35 7.65 3.52 -15.93
C LYS A 35 8.05 4.56 -16.97
N SER A 36 9.18 5.21 -16.75
CA SER A 36 9.74 6.14 -17.72
C SER A 36 10.36 5.39 -18.89
N LYS A 37 9.94 5.71 -20.12
CA LYS A 37 10.43 5.13 -21.38
C LYS A 37 10.81 6.24 -22.35
N ARG A 38 11.95 6.10 -23.03
CA ARG A 38 12.39 7.07 -24.04
C ARG A 38 11.83 6.69 -25.42
N LEU A 39 11.17 7.63 -26.09
CA LEU A 39 10.60 7.47 -27.42
C LEU A 39 10.92 8.73 -28.23
N GLY A 40 11.54 8.59 -29.40
CA GLY A 40 11.73 9.69 -30.36
C GLY A 40 12.49 10.93 -29.84
N GLY A 41 13.23 10.82 -28.74
CA GLY A 41 13.99 11.93 -28.15
C GLY A 41 13.49 12.40 -26.78
N SER A 42 12.22 12.15 -26.44
CA SER A 42 11.58 12.55 -25.17
C SER A 42 11.32 11.37 -24.23
N ILE A 43 11.20 11.65 -22.93
CA ILE A 43 10.88 10.66 -21.89
C ILE A 43 9.37 10.68 -21.62
N TYR A 44 8.71 9.56 -21.86
CA TYR A 44 7.29 9.37 -21.62
C TYR A 44 7.05 8.45 -20.43
N GLN A 45 5.95 8.70 -19.73
CA GLN A 45 5.47 7.87 -18.64
C GLN A 45 4.54 6.79 -19.21
N VAL A 46 5.01 5.55 -19.22
CA VAL A 46 4.27 4.41 -19.76
C VAL A 46 3.63 3.64 -18.62
N PRO A 47 2.30 3.45 -18.62
CA PRO A 47 1.63 2.61 -17.64
C PRO A 47 1.98 1.13 -17.84
N VAL A 48 2.26 0.43 -16.76
CA VAL A 48 2.62 -1.00 -16.74
C VAL A 48 1.97 -1.65 -15.53
N GLU A 49 1.45 -2.86 -15.70
CA GLU A 49 0.87 -3.63 -14.61
C GLU A 49 1.91 -3.97 -13.52
N VAL A 50 1.48 -3.88 -12.26
CA VAL A 50 2.34 -4.17 -11.11
C VAL A 50 2.41 -5.68 -10.89
N LYS A 51 3.63 -6.24 -10.91
CA LYS A 51 3.85 -7.66 -10.61
C LYS A 51 3.34 -8.02 -9.21
N PRO A 52 2.73 -9.20 -9.00
CA PRO A 52 2.12 -9.58 -7.71
C PRO A 52 3.02 -9.40 -6.49
N HIS A 53 4.29 -9.80 -6.57
CA HIS A 53 5.25 -9.65 -5.47
C HIS A 53 5.50 -8.19 -5.06
N LYS A 54 5.37 -7.24 -6.00
CA LYS A 54 5.55 -5.80 -5.73
C LYS A 54 4.31 -5.16 -5.16
N ARG A 55 3.11 -5.68 -5.45
CA ARG A 55 1.85 -5.11 -4.95
C ARG A 55 1.85 -5.06 -3.43
N PHE A 56 2.12 -6.20 -2.79
CA PHE A 56 2.22 -6.28 -1.33
C PHE A 56 3.28 -5.35 -0.75
N PHE A 57 4.46 -5.29 -1.38
CA PHE A 57 5.54 -4.41 -0.95
C PHE A 57 5.13 -2.92 -1.00
N TYR A 58 4.49 -2.48 -2.09
CA TYR A 58 4.04 -1.10 -2.22
C TYR A 58 2.90 -0.78 -1.25
N SER A 59 1.93 -1.67 -1.04
CA SER A 59 0.86 -1.49 -0.05
C SER A 59 1.44 -1.17 1.33
N VAL A 60 2.32 -2.05 1.83
CA VAL A 60 2.90 -1.92 3.18
C VAL A 60 3.77 -0.67 3.26
N LYS A 61 4.57 -0.40 2.22
CA LYS A 61 5.41 0.79 2.16
C LYS A 61 4.59 2.07 2.26
N TRP A 62 3.50 2.20 1.51
CA TRP A 62 2.65 3.39 1.56
C TRP A 62 1.96 3.58 2.91
N ILE A 63 1.49 2.50 3.54
CA ILE A 63 0.90 2.58 4.88
C ILE A 63 1.95 3.06 5.90
N LEU A 64 3.17 2.52 5.85
CA LEU A 64 4.26 2.93 6.73
C LEU A 64 4.72 4.36 6.47
N ASP A 65 4.82 4.77 5.21
CA ASP A 65 5.22 6.13 4.85
C ASP A 65 4.14 7.14 5.32
N ALA A 66 2.85 6.82 5.15
CA ALA A 66 1.74 7.65 5.62
C ALA A 66 1.72 7.80 7.16
N THR A 67 1.96 6.71 7.89
CA THR A 67 2.02 6.76 9.37
C THR A 67 3.21 7.57 9.88
N ARG A 68 4.36 7.50 9.21
CA ARG A 68 5.55 8.30 9.57
C ARG A 68 5.42 9.78 9.20
N ALA A 69 4.70 10.09 8.12
CA ALA A 69 4.45 11.47 7.71
C ALA A 69 3.45 12.19 8.62
N LYS A 70 2.57 11.43 9.28
CA LYS A 70 1.60 11.95 10.25
C LYS A 70 2.33 12.22 11.58
N LYS A 71 2.86 13.43 11.73
CA LYS A 71 3.42 13.95 12.99
C LYS A 71 2.37 14.75 13.75
#